data_AF-A0A974UU21-F1
#
_entry.id   AF-A0A974UU21-F1
#
_cell.length_a   1.000
_cell.length_b   1.000
_cell.length_c   1.000
_cell.angle_alpha   90.00
_cell.angle_beta   90.00
_cell.angle_gamma   90.00
#
_symmetry.space_group_name_H-M   'P 1'
#
loop_
_entity.id
_entity.type
_entity.pdbx_description
1 polymer ?
#
loop_
_entity_poly.entity_id
_entity_poly.type
_entity_poly.pdbx_seq_one_letter_code
_entity_poly.pdbx_strand_id
1 'polypeptide(L)'
;MTTRLIFHPDAAARTAKNAPTAPGSHRQPQDRTEESQMVATHEPTRTATEQRREAVTYTYTPRELNVLISREIAGRLCEIADTLTANADFLLANDDVPASIKRPRAGVYRDVALQLIKLAGNELHGAWAGEVQ
;
A
#
# COMPACT_ATOMS: atom_id res chain seq x y z
N MET A 1 -31.53 -29.26 -7.53
CA MET A 1 -31.74 -27.84 -7.89
C MET A 1 -31.47 -26.99 -6.67
N THR A 2 -30.97 -25.76 -6.90
CA THR A 2 -30.90 -24.62 -5.97
C THR A 2 -29.62 -24.52 -5.12
N THR A 3 -28.94 -23.39 -4.92
CA THR A 3 -28.47 -22.27 -5.77
C THR A 3 -27.32 -21.69 -4.94
N ARG A 4 -26.17 -21.40 -5.58
CA ARG A 4 -25.03 -20.70 -4.98
C ARG A 4 -25.45 -19.28 -4.54
N LEU A 5 -25.19 -18.91 -3.28
CA LEU A 5 -25.16 -17.50 -2.88
C LEU A 5 -23.70 -17.07 -2.78
N ILE A 6 -23.30 -16.27 -3.75
CA ILE A 6 -22.00 -15.62 -3.86
C ILE A 6 -22.14 -14.24 -3.21
N PHE A 7 -21.37 -13.97 -2.16
CA PHE A 7 -21.19 -12.61 -1.65
C PHE A 7 -20.06 -11.94 -2.45
N HIS A 8 -20.40 -10.92 -3.23
CA HIS A 8 -19.44 -10.01 -3.84
C HIS A 8 -19.36 -8.73 -2.96
N PRO A 9 -18.21 -8.43 -2.34
CA PRO A 9 -18.01 -7.21 -1.58
C PRO A 9 -17.43 -6.13 -2.51
N ASP A 10 -18.25 -5.55 -3.39
CA ASP A 10 -17.82 -4.36 -4.16
C ASP A 10 -19.01 -3.56 -4.74
N ALA A 11 -19.83 -2.97 -3.86
CA ALA A 11 -20.95 -2.10 -4.27
C ALA A 11 -20.89 -0.71 -3.63
N ALA A 12 -19.72 -0.28 -3.17
CA ALA A 12 -19.53 1.02 -2.52
C ALA A 12 -18.49 1.88 -3.26
N ALA A 13 -18.62 2.02 -4.58
CA ALA A 13 -17.82 2.98 -5.32
C ALA A 13 -18.58 3.60 -6.52
N ARG A 14 -19.20 4.75 -6.24
CA ARG A 14 -19.11 5.98 -7.07
C ARG A 14 -19.50 5.86 -8.56
N THR A 15 -20.73 6.24 -8.89
CA THR A 15 -21.04 6.91 -10.18
C THR A 15 -22.24 7.84 -9.98
N ALA A 16 -22.00 9.03 -9.40
CA ALA A 16 -22.94 10.14 -9.48
C ALA A 16 -22.60 10.93 -10.76
N LYS A 17 -23.14 10.51 -11.91
CA LYS A 17 -23.00 11.25 -13.18
C LYS A 17 -24.33 11.61 -13.84
N ASN A 18 -25.46 11.49 -13.15
CA ASN A 18 -26.76 11.93 -13.68
C ASN A 18 -27.68 12.36 -12.51
N ALA A 19 -27.65 13.63 -12.13
CA ALA A 19 -28.71 14.24 -11.33
C ALA A 19 -29.46 15.26 -12.21
N PRO A 20 -30.80 15.27 -12.21
CA PRO A 20 -31.61 16.09 -13.11
C PRO A 20 -31.62 17.57 -12.71
N THR A 21 -31.53 18.44 -13.71
CA THR A 21 -31.63 19.90 -13.63
C THR A 21 -33.01 20.35 -13.12
N ALA A 22 -33.06 21.12 -12.04
CA ALA A 22 -34.29 21.81 -11.60
C ALA A 22 -34.39 23.20 -12.26
N PRO A 23 -35.57 23.60 -12.78
CA PRO A 23 -35.73 24.85 -13.53
C PRO A 23 -36.23 26.04 -12.68
N GLY A 24 -35.68 27.23 -12.97
CA GLY A 24 -36.37 28.52 -12.87
C GLY A 24 -36.31 29.26 -11.53
N SER A 25 -35.58 30.38 -11.49
CA SER A 25 -36.08 31.63 -10.91
C SER A 25 -35.13 32.79 -11.26
N HIS A 26 -35.61 33.70 -12.09
CA HIS A 26 -34.96 34.98 -12.39
C HIS A 26 -35.22 35.97 -11.25
N ARG A 27 -34.15 36.52 -10.66
CA ARG A 27 -34.18 37.87 -10.06
C ARG A 27 -32.78 38.48 -9.97
N GLN A 28 -32.56 39.49 -10.81
CA GLN A 28 -31.59 40.58 -10.71
C GLN A 28 -32.44 41.87 -10.92
N PRO A 29 -32.07 43.12 -10.53
CA PRO A 29 -30.83 43.69 -9.96
C PRO A 29 -31.10 44.42 -8.62
N GLN A 30 -30.24 45.19 -7.93
CA GLN A 30 -29.19 46.15 -8.28
C GLN A 30 -28.64 46.63 -6.92
N ASP A 31 -27.35 46.70 -6.68
CA ASP A 31 -26.75 47.97 -6.24
C ASP A 31 -25.23 47.91 -6.38
N ARG A 32 -24.71 48.97 -7.00
CA ARG A 32 -23.29 49.15 -7.28
C ARG A 32 -22.81 50.20 -6.28
N THR A 33 -21.55 50.09 -5.90
CA THR A 33 -20.74 51.05 -5.14
C THR A 33 -20.60 50.69 -3.66
N GLU A 34 -19.53 49.95 -3.33
CA GLU A 34 -18.53 50.43 -2.37
C GLU A 34 -17.25 49.59 -2.49
N GLU A 35 -16.14 50.31 -2.35
CA GLU A 35 -14.76 49.95 -2.63
C GLU A 35 -14.14 49.00 -1.59
N SER A 36 -12.94 48.53 -1.95
CA SER A 36 -11.84 48.10 -1.09
C SER A 36 -11.82 46.61 -0.73
N GLN A 37 -11.00 45.84 -1.45
CA GLN A 37 -9.58 45.70 -1.12
C GLN A 37 -8.87 44.83 -2.14
N MET A 38 -7.74 45.34 -2.63
CA MET A 38 -6.72 44.55 -3.29
C MET A 38 -6.22 43.50 -2.30
N VAL A 39 -6.68 42.26 -2.42
CA VAL A 39 -5.95 41.13 -1.83
C VAL A 39 -4.70 40.99 -2.68
N ALA A 40 -3.63 41.61 -2.19
CA ALA A 40 -2.29 41.28 -2.63
C ALA A 40 -2.17 39.76 -2.59
N THR A 41 -1.91 39.17 -3.75
CA THR A 41 -1.43 37.80 -3.85
C THR A 41 -0.10 37.77 -3.08
N HIS A 42 -0.18 37.55 -1.76
CA HIS A 42 0.96 37.08 -1.03
C HIS A 42 1.20 35.68 -1.58
N GLU A 43 2.08 35.58 -2.58
CA GLU A 43 2.86 34.38 -2.74
C GLU A 43 3.36 34.03 -1.33
N PRO A 44 3.03 32.85 -0.78
CA PRO A 44 3.63 32.46 0.47
C PRO A 44 5.13 32.44 0.18
N THR A 45 5.84 33.39 0.77
CA THR A 45 7.29 33.42 0.78
C THR A 45 7.69 32.09 1.41
N ARG A 46 8.01 31.10 0.57
CA ARG A 46 8.53 29.80 0.99
C ARG A 46 9.71 30.12 1.87
N THR A 47 9.53 29.92 3.16
CA THR A 47 10.60 30.08 4.13
C THR A 47 11.79 29.24 3.65
N ALA A 48 13.01 29.75 3.78
CA ALA A 48 14.24 29.04 3.40
C ALA A 48 14.36 27.63 4.03
N THR A 49 13.56 27.35 5.06
CA THR A 49 13.35 26.02 5.66
C THR A 49 12.61 25.01 4.77
N GLU A 50 11.76 25.44 3.82
CA GLU A 50 11.12 24.55 2.83
C GLU A 50 12.01 24.24 1.62
N GLN A 51 12.97 25.12 1.30
CA GLN A 51 14.00 24.85 0.29
C GLN A 51 14.99 23.78 0.75
N ARG A 52 15.09 23.53 2.07
CA ARG A 52 15.92 22.49 2.68
C ARG A 52 15.25 21.11 2.69
N ARG A 53 14.26 20.87 1.84
CA ARG A 53 14.07 19.55 1.24
C ARG A 53 14.75 19.58 -0.11
N GLU A 54 16.06 19.83 -0.09
CA GLU A 54 16.92 19.43 -1.19
C GLU A 54 16.57 17.97 -1.45
N ALA A 55 16.08 17.69 -2.65
CA ALA A 55 15.93 16.33 -3.12
C ALA A 55 17.33 15.73 -3.06
N VAL A 56 17.66 15.08 -1.95
CA VAL A 56 18.97 14.45 -1.74
C VAL A 56 19.07 13.42 -2.84
N THR A 57 19.81 13.78 -3.89
CA THR A 57 20.00 12.94 -5.04
C THR A 57 21.08 11.97 -4.61
N TYR A 58 20.65 10.84 -4.07
CA TYR A 58 21.55 9.75 -3.72
C TYR A 58 22.07 9.14 -5.01
N THR A 59 23.36 9.36 -5.30
CA THR A 59 24.06 8.68 -6.39
C THR A 59 24.50 7.31 -5.88
N TYR A 60 23.73 6.28 -6.19
CA TYR A 60 24.12 4.90 -5.97
C TYR A 60 24.84 4.36 -7.20
N THR A 61 25.92 3.62 -6.99
CA THR A 61 26.43 2.70 -8.01
C THR A 61 25.39 1.60 -8.26
N PRO A 62 25.36 0.98 -9.46
CA PRO A 62 24.48 -0.16 -9.73
C PRO A 62 24.63 -1.28 -8.69
N ARG A 63 25.84 -1.45 -8.15
CA ARG A 63 26.14 -2.42 -7.09
C ARG A 63 25.42 -2.08 -5.78
N GLU A 64 25.58 -0.85 -5.29
CA GLU A 64 24.92 -0.41 -4.05
C GLU A 64 23.40 -0.48 -4.17
N LEU A 65 22.86 -0.12 -5.34
CA LEU A 65 21.44 -0.23 -5.60
C LEU A 65 20.96 -1.69 -5.53
N ASN A 66 21.69 -2.64 -6.12
CA ASN A 66 21.35 -4.06 -6.04
C ASN A 66 21.37 -4.57 -4.59
N VAL A 67 22.37 -4.19 -3.78
CA VAL A 67 22.41 -4.59 -2.36
C VAL A 67 21.20 -4.06 -1.59
N LEU A 68 20.79 -2.81 -1.84
CA LEU A 68 19.62 -2.22 -1.21
C LEU A 68 18.32 -2.92 -1.63
N ILE A 69 18.18 -3.23 -2.92
CA ILE A 69 17.01 -3.95 -3.46
C ILE A 69 16.94 -5.35 -2.87
N SER A 70 18.03 -6.12 -2.90
CA SER A 70 18.06 -7.48 -2.35
C SER A 70 17.76 -7.49 -0.85
N ARG A 71 18.19 -6.47 -0.09
CA ARG A 71 17.83 -6.32 1.32
C ARG A 71 16.34 -6.07 1.52
N GLU A 72 15.73 -5.20 0.71
CA GLU A 72 14.28 -4.95 0.78
C GLU A 72 13.50 -6.22 0.43
N ILE A 73 13.89 -6.93 -0.64
CA ILE A 73 13.26 -8.19 -1.05
C ILE A 73 13.35 -9.23 0.07
N ALA A 74 14.54 -9.43 0.65
CA ALA A 74 14.73 -10.36 1.75
C ALA A 74 13.86 -9.98 2.98
N GLY A 75 13.77 -8.68 3.29
CA GLY A 75 12.88 -8.19 4.35
C GLY A 75 11.42 -8.56 4.11
N ARG A 76 10.91 -8.31 2.90
CA ARG A 76 9.52 -8.66 2.52
C ARG A 76 9.25 -10.15 2.56
N LEU A 77 10.21 -10.97 2.13
CA LEU A 77 10.09 -12.42 2.23
C LEU A 77 9.95 -12.89 3.68
N CYS A 78 10.73 -12.31 4.60
CA CYS A 78 10.61 -12.58 6.03
C CYS A 78 9.25 -12.12 6.59
N GLU A 79 8.77 -10.92 6.24
CA GLU A 79 7.44 -10.43 6.68
C GLU A 79 6.29 -11.36 6.23
N ILE A 80 6.37 -11.89 5.01
CA ILE A 80 5.40 -12.85 4.49
C ILE A 80 5.52 -14.19 5.24
N ALA A 81 6.73 -14.65 5.54
CA ALA A 81 6.94 -15.87 6.32
C ALA A 81 6.36 -15.77 7.73
N ASP A 82 6.54 -14.63 8.39
CA ASP A 82 5.95 -14.34 9.71
C ASP A 82 4.43 -14.35 9.65
N THR A 83 3.85 -13.72 8.62
CA THR A 83 2.40 -13.70 8.38
C THR A 83 1.84 -15.12 8.17
N LEU A 84 2.52 -15.95 7.38
CA LEU A 84 2.13 -17.34 7.16
C LEU A 84 2.21 -18.18 8.44
N THR A 85 3.24 -17.96 9.25
CA THR A 85 3.39 -18.62 10.56
C THR A 85 2.25 -18.22 11.50
N ALA A 86 1.95 -16.93 11.60
CA ALA A 86 0.81 -16.44 12.39
C ALA A 86 -0.53 -17.00 11.90
N ASN A 87 -0.72 -17.11 10.57
CA ASN A 87 -1.92 -17.72 10.00
C ASN A 87 -2.03 -19.22 10.33
N ALA A 88 -0.91 -19.94 10.35
CA ALA A 88 -0.89 -21.34 10.76
C ALA A 88 -1.31 -21.48 12.23
N ASP A 89 -0.78 -20.63 13.11
CA ASP A 89 -1.08 -20.66 14.54
C ASP A 89 -2.53 -20.26 14.82
N PHE A 90 -3.03 -19.22 14.14
CA PHE A 90 -4.44 -18.82 14.20
C PHE A 90 -5.37 -19.96 13.73
N LEU A 91 -5.04 -20.60 12.61
CA LEU A 91 -5.83 -21.71 12.08
C LEU A 91 -5.82 -22.92 13.04
N LEU A 92 -4.70 -23.20 13.69
CA LEU A 92 -4.60 -24.28 14.67
C LEU A 92 -5.40 -24.00 15.95
N ALA A 93 -5.47 -22.73 16.37
CA ALA A 93 -6.27 -22.30 17.51
C ALA A 93 -7.77 -22.22 17.25
N ASN A 94 -8.22 -22.23 15.99
CA ASN A 94 -9.64 -22.16 15.64
C ASN A 94 -10.36 -23.50 15.89
N ASP A 95 -11.25 -23.55 16.88
CA ASP A 95 -12.00 -24.76 17.27
C ASP A 95 -13.17 -25.12 16.35
N ASP A 96 -13.66 -24.18 15.54
CA ASP A 96 -14.76 -24.41 14.60
C ASP A 96 -14.31 -25.25 13.39
N VAL A 97 -13.01 -25.37 13.16
CA VAL A 97 -12.44 -26.10 12.02
C VAL A 97 -11.96 -27.49 12.46
N PRO A 98 -12.47 -28.58 11.86
CA PRO A 98 -12.03 -29.94 12.18
C PRO A 98 -10.51 -30.12 12.04
N ALA A 99 -9.90 -30.80 13.01
CA ALA A 99 -8.45 -31.02 13.07
C ALA A 99 -7.87 -31.69 11.80
N SER A 100 -8.64 -32.58 11.18
CA SER A 100 -8.28 -33.25 9.91
C SER A 100 -8.10 -32.27 8.74
N ILE A 101 -8.77 -31.11 8.79
CA ILE A 101 -8.70 -30.07 7.76
C ILE A 101 -7.65 -29.03 8.12
N LYS A 102 -7.63 -28.54 9.38
CA LYS A 102 -6.71 -27.47 9.78
C LYS A 102 -5.25 -27.89 9.84
N ARG A 103 -4.93 -29.11 10.30
CA ARG A 103 -3.52 -29.54 10.48
C ARG A 103 -2.73 -29.59 9.17
N PRO A 104 -3.20 -30.23 8.09
CA PRO A 104 -2.45 -30.24 6.82
C PRO A 104 -2.22 -28.83 6.27
N ARG A 105 -3.24 -27.97 6.35
CA ARG A 105 -3.17 -26.59 5.84
C ARG A 105 -2.22 -25.72 6.65
N ALA A 106 -2.22 -25.84 7.97
CA ALA A 106 -1.24 -25.18 8.83
C ALA A 106 0.20 -25.67 8.55
N GLY A 107 0.36 -26.97 8.26
CA GLY A 107 1.63 -27.53 7.80
C GLY A 107 2.14 -26.83 6.54
N VAL A 108 1.29 -26.71 5.51
CA VAL A 108 1.66 -26.00 4.26
C VAL A 108 2.09 -24.56 4.52
N TYR A 109 1.37 -23.82 5.38
CA TYR A 109 1.77 -22.44 5.71
C TYR A 109 3.15 -22.37 6.35
N ARG A 110 3.45 -23.28 7.28
CA ARG A 110 4.78 -23.36 7.91
C ARG A 110 5.87 -23.77 6.93
N ASP A 111 5.60 -24.72 6.05
CA ASP A 111 6.56 -25.16 5.04
C ASP A 111 6.91 -24.03 4.06
N VAL A 112 5.90 -23.28 3.60
CA VAL A 112 6.12 -22.12 2.73
C VAL A 112 6.86 -21.01 3.48
N ALA A 113 6.52 -20.72 4.74
CA ALA A 113 7.27 -19.77 5.55
C ALA A 113 8.77 -20.12 5.63
N LEU A 114 9.09 -21.40 5.88
CA LEU A 114 10.47 -21.87 5.89
C LEU A 114 11.18 -21.72 4.53
N GLN A 115 10.47 -21.96 3.42
CA GLN A 115 11.01 -21.75 2.08
C GLN A 115 11.32 -20.27 1.82
N LEU A 116 10.43 -19.35 2.25
CA LEU A 116 10.64 -17.91 2.11
C LEU A 116 11.84 -17.41 2.92
N ILE A 117 12.01 -17.90 4.15
CA ILE A 117 13.18 -17.56 4.98
C ILE A 117 14.48 -18.02 4.31
N LYS A 118 14.49 -19.24 3.73
CA LYS A 118 15.65 -19.73 2.96
C LYS A 118 15.92 -18.87 1.73
N LEU A 119 14.88 -18.50 1.00
CA LEU A 119 14.99 -17.64 -0.17
C LEU A 119 15.52 -16.25 0.20
N ALA A 120 15.08 -15.67 1.31
CA ALA A 120 15.58 -14.39 1.82
C ALA A 120 17.08 -14.48 2.17
N GLY A 121 17.51 -15.57 2.81
CA GLY A 121 18.92 -15.83 3.08
C GLY A 121 19.75 -15.94 1.79
N ASN A 122 19.24 -16.61 0.77
CA ASN A 122 19.89 -16.74 -0.53
C ASN A 122 19.98 -15.41 -1.27
N GLU A 123 18.93 -14.59 -1.21
CA GLU A 123 18.90 -13.26 -1.84
C GLU A 123 19.97 -12.34 -1.25
N LEU A 124 20.08 -12.33 0.09
CA LEU A 124 21.15 -11.60 0.75
C LEU A 124 22.51 -12.17 0.36
N HIS A 125 22.70 -13.49 0.44
CA HIS A 125 23.98 -14.11 0.12
C HIS A 125 24.42 -13.81 -1.32
N GLY A 126 23.53 -13.90 -2.30
CA GLY A 126 23.80 -13.57 -3.69
C GLY A 126 24.18 -12.11 -3.90
N ALA A 127 23.55 -11.19 -3.17
CA ALA A 127 23.88 -9.76 -3.22
C ALA A 127 25.31 -9.45 -2.72
N TRP A 128 25.82 -10.21 -1.76
CA TRP A 128 27.19 -10.08 -1.24
C TRP A 128 28.21 -10.91 -2.04
N ALA A 129 27.83 -12.10 -2.52
CA ALA A 129 28.73 -13.05 -3.17
C ALA A 129 29.14 -12.67 -4.61
N GLY A 130 28.50 -11.66 -5.21
CA GLY A 130 29.01 -11.01 -6.43
C GLY A 130 30.38 -10.32 -6.28
N GLU A 131 31.06 -10.50 -5.14
CA GLU A 131 32.37 -9.95 -4.78
C GLU A 131 33.59 -10.67 -5.41
N VAL A 132 33.43 -11.85 -6.02
CA VAL A 132 34.58 -12.63 -6.53
C VAL A 132 34.36 -13.06 -7.98
N GLN A 133 34.58 -12.14 -8.92
CA GLN A 133 34.96 -12.49 -10.29
C GLN A 133 35.62 -11.33 -11.02
#